data_AF-A0A7S2DA18-F1
#
_entry.id   AF-A0A7S2DA18-F1
#
_cell.length_a   1.000
_cell.length_b   1.000
_cell.length_c   1.000
_cell.angle_alpha   90.00
_cell.angle_beta   90.00
_cell.angle_gamma   90.00
#
_symmetry.space_group_name_H-M   'P 1'
#
loop_
_entity.id
_entity.type
_entity.pdbx_description
1 polymer ?
#
loop_
_entity_poly.entity_id
_entity_poly.type
_entity_poly.pdbx_seq_one_letter_code
_entity_poly.pdbx_strand_id
1 'polypeptide(L)'
;RWQSGDYKGLASSQADMEFLQDIEGADDLPAEARRSHVEGGAKKWRQEAVARDNANMKAEMDHDAKLRCGLHTAAGFKKALIVRFGSLYTAWREALDPEGNGKLGFGGFSQALQHLGFHGNIKGLWAELDSGGSGLLVFADLDANTDAMVKDLKSKFVAEYGNILLGWLKGLDTKSTGMVNEQQFLKVCSKLGFEGDAQ
;
A
#
# COMPACT_ATOMS: atom_id res chain seq x y z
N ARG A 1 4.82 -0.90 -28.32
CA ARG A 1 5.30 -2.29 -28.15
C ARG A 1 6.68 -2.21 -27.52
N TRP A 2 6.74 -2.13 -26.19
CA TRP A 2 8.00 -2.00 -25.44
C TRP A 2 8.66 -3.37 -25.38
N GLN A 3 9.85 -3.48 -25.96
CA GLN A 3 10.68 -4.68 -25.86
C GLN A 3 11.51 -4.59 -24.59
N SER A 4 11.47 -5.66 -23.80
CA SER A 4 12.20 -5.82 -22.54
C SER A 4 13.70 -5.61 -22.76
N GLY A 5 14.30 -4.66 -22.04
CA GLY A 5 15.75 -4.51 -21.96
C GLY A 5 16.37 -5.76 -21.31
N ASP A 6 17.30 -6.37 -22.03
CA ASP A 6 18.06 -7.55 -21.65
C ASP A 6 19.02 -7.17 -20.50
N TYR A 7 18.84 -7.76 -19.32
CA TYR A 7 19.67 -7.52 -18.12
C TYR A 7 20.99 -8.30 -18.13
N LYS A 8 21.40 -8.86 -19.27
CA LYS A 8 22.62 -9.68 -19.40
C LYS A 8 23.94 -8.91 -19.37
N GLY A 9 23.94 -7.58 -19.25
CA GLY A 9 25.17 -6.76 -19.22
C GLY A 9 25.77 -6.50 -17.83
N LEU A 10 25.01 -6.65 -16.75
CA LEU A 10 25.45 -6.26 -15.40
C LEU A 10 26.37 -7.27 -14.70
N ALA A 11 26.66 -8.41 -15.34
CA ALA A 11 27.53 -9.45 -14.81
C ALA A 11 28.73 -9.75 -15.73
N SER A 12 29.20 -8.77 -16.50
CA SER A 12 30.47 -8.88 -17.23
C SER A 12 31.63 -8.54 -16.30
N SER A 13 32.53 -9.51 -16.09
CA SER A 13 33.74 -9.38 -15.27
C SER A 13 34.82 -8.55 -16.00
N GLN A 14 34.52 -7.31 -16.32
CA GLN A 14 35.51 -6.36 -16.81
C GLN A 14 35.28 -5.06 -16.05
N ALA A 15 36.19 -4.80 -15.12
CA ALA A 15 36.21 -3.58 -14.36
C ALA A 15 36.39 -2.40 -15.32
N ASP A 16 35.36 -1.57 -15.47
CA ASP A 16 35.51 -0.22 -15.99
C ASP A 16 36.29 0.59 -14.95
N MET A 17 37.62 0.47 -15.04
CA MET A 17 38.63 1.21 -14.28
C MET A 17 38.84 2.64 -14.83
N GLU A 18 37.91 3.17 -15.61
CA GLU A 18 38.00 4.50 -16.21
C GLU A 18 36.72 5.30 -15.97
N PHE A 19 36.46 5.68 -14.71
CA PHE A 19 35.54 6.79 -14.43
C PHE A 19 35.78 7.42 -13.05
N LEU A 20 37.02 7.79 -12.73
CA LEU A 20 37.34 8.59 -11.54
C LEU A 20 38.45 9.61 -11.83
N GLN A 21 38.31 10.38 -12.90
CA GLN A 21 39.10 11.61 -13.07
C GLN A 21 38.25 12.89 -13.19
N ASP A 22 36.94 12.79 -13.43
CA ASP A 22 36.11 13.98 -13.69
C ASP A 22 34.88 14.11 -12.77
N ILE A 23 35.00 13.75 -11.48
CA ILE A 23 33.99 14.19 -10.50
C ILE A 23 34.43 15.55 -9.94
N GLU A 24 33.92 16.62 -10.53
CA GLU A 24 34.00 17.97 -9.96
C GLU A 24 33.29 17.97 -8.59
N GLY A 25 34.02 18.33 -7.51
CA GLY A 25 33.51 18.35 -6.13
C GLY A 25 34.27 17.49 -5.11
N ALA A 26 35.43 16.93 -5.48
CA ALA A 26 36.27 16.11 -4.59
C ALA A 26 36.81 16.84 -3.33
N ASP A 27 36.52 18.13 -3.16
CA ASP A 27 37.01 18.91 -2.03
C ASP A 27 36.12 18.83 -0.77
N ASP A 28 34.86 18.39 -0.85
CA ASP A 28 33.95 18.30 0.32
C ASP A 28 33.98 16.94 1.04
N LEU A 29 35.07 16.18 0.91
CA LEU A 29 35.26 14.93 1.65
C LEU A 29 35.75 15.20 3.09
N PRO A 30 35.10 14.62 4.12
CA PRO A 30 35.50 14.81 5.51
C PRO A 30 36.96 14.40 5.74
N ALA A 31 37.66 15.14 6.62
CA ALA A 31 39.12 15.06 6.80
C ALA A 31 39.68 13.66 7.11
N GLU A 32 38.83 12.76 7.62
CA GLU A 32 39.13 11.34 7.89
C GLU A 32 39.35 10.54 6.60
N ALA A 33 38.72 10.92 5.48
CA ALA A 33 38.89 10.28 4.18
C ALA A 33 40.21 10.69 3.48
N ARG A 34 40.79 11.85 3.83
CA ARG A 34 42.01 12.37 3.21
C ARG A 34 43.31 11.74 3.76
N ARG A 35 43.24 10.91 4.80
CA ARG A 35 44.41 10.25 5.40
C ARG A 35 44.23 8.75 5.58
N SER A 36 44.19 8.00 4.48
CA SER A 36 44.79 6.66 4.47
C SER A 36 45.15 6.25 3.06
N HIS A 37 46.45 6.31 2.74
CA HIS A 37 47.01 5.55 1.63
C HIS A 37 47.17 4.09 2.08
N VAL A 38 46.04 3.45 2.41
CA VAL A 38 45.98 2.02 2.68
C VAL A 38 45.36 1.39 1.44
N GLU A 39 46.19 0.80 0.59
CA GLU A 39 45.72 -0.08 -0.48
C GLU A 39 44.75 -1.10 0.11
N GLY A 40 43.46 -0.92 -0.19
CA GLY A 40 42.38 -1.76 0.34
C GLY A 40 41.30 -1.02 1.13
N GLY A 41 41.53 0.20 1.63
CA GLY A 41 40.49 0.98 2.35
C GLY A 41 39.29 1.32 1.48
N ALA A 42 39.52 1.93 0.31
CA ALA A 42 38.47 2.24 -0.66
C ALA A 42 37.83 0.99 -1.31
N LYS A 43 38.57 -0.14 -1.37
CA LYS A 43 38.05 -1.42 -1.86
C LYS A 43 37.10 -2.07 -0.84
N LYS A 44 37.50 -2.09 0.44
CA LYS A 44 36.67 -2.56 1.55
C LYS A 44 35.40 -1.72 1.67
N TRP A 45 35.52 -0.39 1.64
CA TRP A 45 34.36 0.51 1.69
C TRP A 45 33.37 0.28 0.53
N ARG A 46 33.86 0.09 -0.71
CA ARG A 46 32.98 -0.28 -1.85
C ARG A 46 32.32 -1.65 -1.67
N GLN A 47 33.06 -2.64 -1.17
CA GLN A 47 32.51 -3.97 -0.89
C GLN A 47 31.43 -3.91 0.19
N GLU A 48 31.65 -3.13 1.25
CA GLU A 48 30.70 -2.91 2.34
C GLU A 48 29.44 -2.16 1.85
N ALA A 49 29.60 -1.12 1.03
CA ALA A 49 28.48 -0.38 0.44
C ALA A 49 27.62 -1.28 -0.46
N VAL A 50 28.24 -2.07 -1.35
CA VAL A 50 27.53 -3.03 -2.22
C VAL A 50 26.88 -4.15 -1.41
N ALA A 51 27.54 -4.66 -0.36
CA ALA A 51 26.96 -5.68 0.51
C ALA A 51 25.73 -5.15 1.26
N ARG A 52 25.76 -3.90 1.73
CA ARG A 52 24.63 -3.24 2.38
C ARG A 52 23.46 -3.05 1.40
N ASP A 53 23.71 -2.54 0.20
CA ASP A 53 22.67 -2.34 -0.80
C ASP A 53 22.05 -3.67 -1.26
N ASN A 54 22.88 -4.70 -1.48
CA ASN A 54 22.39 -6.06 -1.79
C ASN A 54 21.59 -6.66 -0.65
N ALA A 55 21.98 -6.43 0.61
CA ALA A 55 21.24 -6.90 1.78
C ALA A 55 19.89 -6.17 1.93
N ASN A 56 19.85 -4.86 1.67
CA ASN A 56 18.62 -4.08 1.65
C ASN A 56 17.69 -4.55 0.54
N MET A 57 18.18 -4.69 -0.70
CA MET A 57 17.41 -5.23 -1.82
C MET A 57 16.90 -6.64 -1.54
N LYS A 58 17.73 -7.51 -0.95
CA LYS A 58 17.30 -8.86 -0.56
C LYS A 58 16.22 -8.82 0.53
N ALA A 59 16.34 -7.94 1.52
CA ALA A 59 15.34 -7.78 2.56
C ALA A 59 14.01 -7.24 2.01
N GLU A 60 14.05 -6.30 1.08
CA GLU A 60 12.87 -5.80 0.35
C GLU A 60 12.24 -6.91 -0.50
N MET A 61 13.04 -7.68 -1.24
CA MET A 61 12.58 -8.82 -2.02
C MET A 61 11.99 -9.95 -1.16
N ASP A 62 12.59 -10.25 0.00
CA ASP A 62 12.11 -11.27 0.94
C ASP A 62 10.85 -10.81 1.66
N HIS A 63 10.73 -9.51 1.96
CA HIS A 63 9.50 -8.89 2.47
C HIS A 63 8.38 -9.00 1.43
N ASP A 64 8.66 -8.65 0.18
CA ASP A 64 7.72 -8.82 -0.93
C ASP A 64 7.38 -10.28 -1.19
N ALA A 65 8.35 -11.20 -1.07
CA ALA A 65 8.11 -12.63 -1.22
C ALA A 65 7.22 -13.20 -0.10
N LYS A 66 7.37 -12.73 1.13
CA LYS A 66 6.46 -13.05 2.24
C LYS A 66 5.03 -12.55 1.98
N LEU A 67 4.88 -11.40 1.32
CA LEU A 67 3.58 -10.92 0.84
C LEU A 67 3.04 -11.80 -0.31
N ARG A 68 3.90 -12.37 -1.17
CA ARG A 68 3.52 -13.25 -2.29
C ARG A 68 2.95 -14.61 -1.86
N CYS A 69 3.29 -15.15 -0.68
CA CYS A 69 2.84 -16.48 -0.24
C CYS A 69 1.52 -16.50 0.58
N GLY A 70 0.91 -15.34 0.86
CA GLY A 70 -0.27 -15.22 1.73
C GLY A 70 -1.64 -15.39 1.05
N LEU A 71 -1.71 -15.49 -0.29
CA LEU A 71 -2.96 -15.37 -1.06
C LEU A 71 -3.75 -16.67 -1.29
N HIS A 72 -3.34 -17.78 -0.69
CA HIS A 72 -3.98 -19.08 -0.95
C HIS A 72 -5.34 -19.26 -0.28
N THR A 73 -5.77 -18.33 0.58
CA THR A 73 -7.07 -18.35 1.26
C THR A 73 -7.62 -16.94 1.44
N ALA A 74 -8.95 -16.81 1.53
CA ALA A 74 -9.62 -15.55 1.84
C ALA A 74 -9.16 -14.95 3.18
N ALA A 75 -8.93 -15.78 4.20
CA ALA A 75 -8.46 -15.32 5.50
C ALA A 75 -7.04 -14.73 5.45
N GLY A 76 -6.13 -15.39 4.72
CA GLY A 76 -4.77 -14.88 4.49
C GLY A 76 -4.78 -13.57 3.71
N PHE A 77 -5.62 -13.48 2.69
CA PHE A 77 -5.82 -12.26 1.90
C PHE A 77 -6.32 -11.09 2.76
N LYS A 78 -7.37 -11.29 3.57
CA LYS A 78 -7.88 -10.24 4.47
C LYS A 78 -6.80 -9.74 5.43
N LYS A 79 -6.01 -10.65 6.02
CA LYS A 79 -4.88 -10.27 6.89
C LYS A 79 -3.81 -9.47 6.15
N ALA A 80 -3.46 -9.86 4.93
CA ALA A 80 -2.47 -9.14 4.12
C ALA A 80 -2.91 -7.70 3.82
N LEU A 81 -4.20 -7.50 3.54
CA LEU A 81 -4.78 -6.16 3.35
C LEU A 81 -4.70 -5.33 4.64
N ILE A 82 -5.05 -5.90 5.79
CA ILE A 82 -4.97 -5.20 7.09
C ILE A 82 -3.53 -4.79 7.39
N VAL A 83 -2.55 -5.68 7.19
CA VAL A 83 -1.13 -5.36 7.44
C VAL A 83 -0.64 -4.21 6.56
N ARG A 84 -1.12 -4.13 5.30
CA ARG A 84 -0.65 -3.12 4.36
C ARG A 84 -1.37 -1.77 4.48
N PHE A 85 -2.68 -1.79 4.74
CA PHE A 85 -3.54 -0.59 4.69
C PHE A 85 -4.10 -0.19 6.07
N GLY A 86 -3.79 -0.94 7.12
CA GLY A 86 -4.32 -0.73 8.48
C GLY A 86 -5.74 -1.28 8.67
N SER A 87 -6.61 -1.18 7.67
CA SER A 87 -7.97 -1.72 7.72
C SER A 87 -8.44 -2.31 6.38
N LEU A 88 -9.44 -3.20 6.42
CA LEU A 88 -10.07 -3.71 5.20
C LEU A 88 -10.82 -2.61 4.44
N TYR A 89 -11.43 -1.66 5.15
CA TYR A 89 -12.15 -0.56 4.53
C TYR A 89 -11.22 0.36 3.74
N THR A 90 -10.07 0.72 4.33
CA THR A 90 -9.03 1.50 3.66
C THR A 90 -8.50 0.75 2.44
N ALA A 91 -8.18 -0.54 2.59
CA ALA A 91 -7.74 -1.38 1.48
C ALA A 91 -8.76 -1.42 0.34
N TRP A 92 -10.06 -1.51 0.66
CA TRP A 92 -11.12 -1.45 -0.34
C TRP A 92 -11.12 -0.11 -1.07
N ARG A 93 -11.13 1.00 -0.33
CA ARG A 93 -11.23 2.36 -0.89
C ARG A 93 -10.01 2.81 -1.68
N GLU A 94 -8.83 2.36 -1.31
CA GLU A 94 -7.58 2.83 -1.93
C GLU A 94 -7.09 1.90 -3.04
N ALA A 95 -7.26 0.59 -2.88
CA ALA A 95 -6.63 -0.38 -3.78
C ALA A 95 -7.61 -1.19 -4.64
N LEU A 96 -8.78 -1.56 -4.10
CA LEU A 96 -9.71 -2.45 -4.79
C LEU A 96 -10.79 -1.69 -5.57
N ASP A 97 -11.29 -0.59 -5.01
CA ASP A 97 -12.35 0.27 -5.57
C ASP A 97 -11.98 1.76 -5.46
N PRO A 98 -10.87 2.19 -6.10
CA PRO A 98 -10.41 3.58 -6.07
C PRO A 98 -11.41 4.55 -6.73
N GLU A 99 -12.14 4.08 -7.74
CA GLU A 99 -13.18 4.86 -8.41
C GLU A 99 -14.46 5.01 -7.56
N GLY A 100 -14.64 4.14 -6.56
CA GLY A 100 -15.78 4.19 -5.66
C GLY A 100 -17.09 3.71 -6.27
N ASN A 101 -17.02 2.79 -7.23
CA ASN A 101 -18.20 2.17 -7.86
C ASN A 101 -18.94 1.24 -6.89
N GLY A 102 -18.28 0.85 -5.79
CA GLY A 102 -18.84 0.00 -4.73
C GLY A 102 -18.96 -1.47 -5.09
N LYS A 103 -18.51 -1.85 -6.29
CA LYS A 103 -18.56 -3.20 -6.84
C LYS A 103 -17.30 -3.48 -7.65
N LEU A 104 -16.78 -4.68 -7.54
CA LEU A 104 -15.56 -5.10 -8.21
C LEU A 104 -15.77 -6.42 -8.93
N GLY A 105 -15.69 -6.43 -10.25
CA GLY A 105 -15.70 -7.66 -11.05
C GLY A 105 -14.34 -8.36 -11.06
N PHE A 106 -14.31 -9.62 -11.52
CA PHE A 106 -13.10 -10.45 -11.52
C PHE A 106 -11.92 -9.81 -12.27
N GLY A 107 -12.19 -9.13 -13.38
CA GLY A 107 -11.16 -8.44 -14.16
C GLY A 107 -10.48 -7.32 -13.36
N GLY A 108 -11.29 -6.45 -12.73
CA GLY A 108 -10.79 -5.38 -11.88
C GLY A 108 -10.08 -5.92 -10.64
N PHE A 109 -10.62 -6.97 -10.02
CA PHE A 109 -9.98 -7.65 -8.90
C PHE A 109 -8.61 -8.22 -9.27
N SER A 110 -8.51 -8.93 -10.39
CA SER A 110 -7.24 -9.50 -10.86
C SER A 110 -6.19 -8.42 -11.13
N GLN A 111 -6.62 -7.30 -11.73
CA GLN A 111 -5.73 -6.16 -12.00
C GLN A 111 -5.28 -5.46 -10.70
N ALA A 112 -6.21 -5.24 -9.75
CA ALA A 112 -5.89 -4.66 -8.46
C ALA A 112 -4.88 -5.52 -7.70
N LEU A 113 -5.05 -6.85 -7.68
CA LEU A 113 -4.10 -7.78 -7.07
C LEU A 113 -2.73 -7.73 -7.75
N GLN A 114 -2.69 -7.63 -9.08
CA GLN A 114 -1.43 -7.48 -9.82
C GLN A 114 -0.70 -6.18 -9.43
N HIS A 115 -1.41 -5.06 -9.33
CA HIS A 115 -0.83 -3.78 -8.89
C HIS A 115 -0.34 -3.82 -7.44
N LEU A 116 -1.01 -4.60 -6.59
CA LEU A 116 -0.58 -4.86 -5.22
C LEU A 116 0.59 -5.84 -5.11
N GLY A 117 1.08 -6.38 -6.22
CA GLY A 117 2.11 -7.42 -6.21
C GLY A 117 1.64 -8.73 -5.56
N PHE A 118 0.33 -8.93 -5.47
CA PHE A 118 -0.28 -10.16 -4.98
C PHE A 118 -0.37 -11.18 -6.12
N HIS A 119 0.22 -12.35 -5.88
CA HIS A 119 0.32 -13.44 -6.85
C HIS A 119 -0.17 -14.74 -6.22
N GLY A 120 -0.52 -15.73 -7.04
CA GLY A 120 -0.99 -17.04 -6.58
C GLY A 120 -2.27 -17.48 -7.28
N ASN A 121 -3.11 -18.26 -6.59
CA ASN A 121 -4.37 -18.75 -7.14
C ASN A 121 -5.49 -17.70 -7.02
N ILE A 122 -5.44 -16.68 -7.87
CA ILE A 122 -6.42 -15.58 -7.90
C ILE A 122 -7.85 -16.10 -8.13
N LYS A 123 -8.01 -17.11 -9.00
CA LYS A 123 -9.32 -17.72 -9.28
C LYS A 123 -9.91 -18.44 -8.07
N GLY A 124 -9.07 -19.17 -7.32
CA GLY A 124 -9.48 -19.82 -6.08
C GLY A 124 -9.89 -18.81 -5.02
N LEU A 125 -9.07 -17.78 -4.82
CA LEU A 125 -9.39 -16.68 -3.90
C LEU A 125 -10.69 -15.98 -4.28
N TRP A 126 -10.90 -15.70 -5.57
CA TRP A 126 -12.15 -15.12 -6.06
C TRP A 126 -13.35 -16.00 -5.70
N ALA A 127 -13.27 -17.31 -5.95
CA ALA A 127 -14.35 -18.24 -5.64
C ALA A 127 -14.65 -18.33 -4.13
N GLU A 128 -13.63 -18.18 -3.28
CA GLU A 128 -13.82 -18.12 -1.83
C GLU A 128 -14.49 -16.81 -1.38
N LEU A 129 -14.17 -15.68 -2.02
CA LEU A 129 -14.73 -14.38 -1.67
C LEU A 129 -16.15 -14.18 -2.25
N ASP A 130 -16.38 -14.58 -3.50
CA ASP A 130 -17.70 -14.55 -4.16
C ASP A 130 -18.44 -15.87 -3.93
N SER A 131 -18.60 -16.27 -2.66
CA SER A 131 -19.27 -17.52 -2.31
C SER A 131 -20.73 -17.57 -2.78
N GLY A 132 -21.35 -16.39 -3.01
CA GLY A 132 -22.69 -16.25 -3.56
C GLY A 132 -22.77 -16.37 -5.09
N GLY A 133 -21.64 -16.42 -5.80
CA GLY A 133 -21.59 -16.54 -7.26
C GLY A 133 -22.22 -15.35 -7.99
N SER A 134 -22.21 -14.18 -7.38
CA SER A 134 -22.81 -12.96 -7.92
C SER A 134 -22.02 -12.42 -9.12
N GLY A 135 -20.76 -12.83 -9.26
CA GLY A 135 -19.80 -12.32 -10.25
C GLY A 135 -19.26 -10.92 -9.91
N LEU A 136 -19.65 -10.35 -8.77
CA LEU A 136 -19.27 -9.01 -8.33
C LEU A 136 -18.98 -9.02 -6.83
N LEU A 137 -17.75 -8.68 -6.44
CA LEU A 137 -17.44 -8.46 -5.05
C LEU A 137 -17.94 -7.08 -4.60
N VAL A 138 -18.53 -7.04 -3.42
CA VAL A 138 -18.84 -5.84 -2.66
C VAL A 138 -18.03 -5.82 -1.36
N PHE A 139 -17.95 -4.67 -0.71
CA PHE A 139 -17.21 -4.58 0.56
C PHE A 139 -17.75 -5.54 1.64
N ALA A 140 -19.06 -5.82 1.64
CA ALA A 140 -19.67 -6.78 2.56
C ALA A 140 -19.11 -8.22 2.47
N ASP A 141 -18.59 -8.63 1.30
CA ASP A 141 -17.97 -9.95 1.13
C ASP A 141 -16.61 -10.04 1.86
N LEU A 142 -15.96 -8.89 2.05
CA LEU A 142 -14.74 -8.78 2.86
C LEU A 142 -15.08 -8.62 4.34
N ASP A 143 -15.99 -7.71 4.67
CA ASP A 143 -16.37 -7.41 6.05
C ASP A 143 -17.81 -6.87 6.12
N ALA A 144 -18.75 -7.77 6.38
CA ALA A 144 -20.16 -7.45 6.51
C ALA A 144 -20.46 -6.54 7.72
N ASN A 145 -19.67 -6.63 8.79
CA ASN A 145 -19.91 -5.84 10.01
C ASN A 145 -19.55 -4.37 9.75
N THR A 146 -18.34 -4.14 9.23
CA THR A 146 -17.90 -2.78 8.89
C THR A 146 -18.79 -2.18 7.78
N ASP A 147 -19.22 -2.98 6.80
CA ASP A 147 -20.15 -2.53 5.76
C ASP A 147 -21.49 -2.05 6.33
N ALA A 148 -22.07 -2.82 7.26
CA ALA A 148 -23.31 -2.45 7.94
C ALA A 148 -23.14 -1.15 8.75
N MET A 149 -22.04 -1.01 9.48
CA MET A 149 -21.73 0.19 10.27
C MET A 149 -21.59 1.44 9.39
N VAL A 150 -20.86 1.33 8.27
CA VAL A 150 -20.69 2.45 7.34
C VAL A 150 -22.03 2.83 6.68
N LYS A 151 -22.86 1.84 6.33
CA LYS A 151 -24.19 2.07 5.76
C LYS A 151 -25.13 2.75 6.77
N ASP A 152 -25.13 2.29 8.02
CA ASP A 152 -25.93 2.90 9.09
C ASP A 152 -25.52 4.37 9.31
N LEU A 153 -24.22 4.62 9.45
CA LEU A 153 -23.69 5.97 9.61
C LEU A 153 -24.09 6.88 8.43
N LYS A 154 -23.93 6.41 7.19
CA LYS A 154 -24.34 7.15 5.99
C LYS A 154 -25.83 7.46 6.01
N SER A 155 -26.67 6.51 6.41
CA SER A 155 -28.12 6.72 6.48
C SER A 155 -28.49 7.79 7.50
N LYS A 156 -27.85 7.80 8.68
CA LYS A 156 -28.03 8.83 9.72
C LYS A 156 -27.59 10.21 9.25
N PHE A 157 -26.46 10.29 8.54
CA PHE A 157 -26.00 11.55 7.95
C PHE A 157 -26.98 12.10 6.90
N VAL A 158 -27.50 11.24 6.03
CA VAL A 158 -28.51 11.62 5.03
C VAL A 158 -29.82 12.04 5.69
N ALA A 159 -30.25 11.37 6.76
CA ALA A 159 -31.46 11.72 7.50
C ALA A 159 -31.37 13.09 8.18
N GLU A 160 -30.24 13.42 8.80
CA GLU A 160 -30.04 14.69 9.52
C GLU A 160 -29.73 15.86 8.57
N TYR A 161 -28.86 15.64 7.58
CA TYR A 161 -28.30 16.73 6.76
C TYR A 161 -28.78 16.73 5.30
N GLY A 162 -29.58 15.74 4.90
CA GLY A 162 -30.10 15.55 3.54
C GLY A 162 -29.14 14.86 2.58
N ASN A 163 -27.83 15.09 2.71
CA ASN A 163 -26.80 14.35 1.98
C ASN A 163 -25.45 14.34 2.73
N ILE A 164 -24.54 13.45 2.30
CA ILE A 164 -23.24 13.27 2.92
C ILE A 164 -22.36 14.52 2.83
N LEU A 165 -22.39 15.26 1.72
CA LEU A 165 -21.58 16.47 1.53
C LEU A 165 -22.01 17.58 2.50
N LEU A 166 -23.31 17.77 2.71
CA LEU A 166 -23.84 18.70 3.71
C LEU A 166 -23.52 18.24 5.12
N GLY A 167 -23.56 16.93 5.39
CA GLY A 167 -23.13 16.40 6.68
C GLY A 167 -21.64 16.61 6.93
N TRP A 168 -20.81 16.54 5.90
CA TRP A 168 -19.41 16.96 5.99
C TRP A 168 -19.29 18.45 6.32
N LEU A 169 -19.83 19.33 5.48
CA LEU A 169 -19.65 20.79 5.61
C LEU A 169 -20.31 21.39 6.87
N LYS A 170 -21.47 20.85 7.29
CA LYS A 170 -22.26 21.40 8.40
C LYS A 170 -22.14 20.60 9.69
N GLY A 171 -21.79 19.31 9.61
CA GLY A 171 -21.65 18.44 10.76
C GLY A 171 -20.21 18.32 11.21
N LEU A 172 -19.34 17.88 10.30
CA LEU A 172 -17.97 17.48 10.63
C LEU A 172 -16.96 18.64 10.51
N ASP A 173 -16.83 19.22 9.32
CA ASP A 173 -15.88 20.28 8.99
C ASP A 173 -16.54 21.67 9.01
N THR A 174 -17.15 22.02 10.15
CA THR A 174 -17.82 23.31 10.36
C THR A 174 -16.90 24.54 10.20
N LYS A 175 -15.58 24.33 10.27
CA LYS A 175 -14.56 25.36 10.13
C LYS A 175 -13.94 25.43 8.74
N SER A 176 -14.42 24.61 7.79
CA SER A 176 -13.89 24.54 6.41
C SER A 176 -12.37 24.32 6.35
N THR A 177 -11.86 23.50 7.26
CA THR A 177 -10.44 23.17 7.38
C THR A 177 -10.03 22.07 6.41
N GLY A 178 -10.99 21.36 5.83
CA GLY A 178 -10.78 20.15 5.03
C GLY A 178 -10.41 18.92 5.87
N MET A 179 -10.38 19.04 7.19
CA MET A 179 -9.94 17.99 8.12
C MET A 179 -10.90 17.85 9.29
N VAL A 180 -10.97 16.64 9.83
CA VAL A 180 -11.79 16.31 11.00
C VAL A 180 -10.92 15.50 11.93
N ASN A 181 -10.86 15.90 13.19
CA ASN A 181 -10.21 15.08 14.20
C ASN A 181 -11.18 14.05 14.78
N GLU A 182 -10.62 12.99 15.36
CA GLU A 182 -11.38 11.89 15.95
C GLU A 182 -12.40 12.39 16.99
N GLN A 183 -12.03 13.34 17.84
CA GLN A 183 -12.93 13.88 18.87
C GLN A 183 -14.16 14.60 18.27
N GLN A 184 -14.00 15.32 17.16
CA GLN A 184 -15.10 15.96 16.46
C GLN A 184 -16.00 14.92 15.82
N PHE A 185 -15.42 13.91 15.18
CA PHE A 185 -16.16 12.80 14.59
C PHE A 185 -17.02 12.08 15.63
N LEU A 186 -16.42 11.68 16.77
CA LEU A 186 -17.13 11.02 17.87
C LEU A 186 -18.29 11.85 18.43
N LYS A 187 -18.11 13.17 18.55
CA LYS A 187 -19.19 14.08 18.99
C LYS A 187 -20.36 14.10 18.01
N VAL A 188 -20.08 14.09 16.70
CA VAL A 188 -21.11 14.08 15.66
C VAL A 188 -21.81 12.72 15.61
N CYS A 189 -21.06 11.61 15.69
CA CYS A 189 -21.63 10.26 15.75
C CYS A 189 -22.55 10.10 16.97
N SER A 190 -22.13 10.59 18.14
CA SER A 190 -22.95 10.59 19.36
C SER A 190 -24.23 11.42 19.18
N LYS A 191 -24.14 12.60 18.55
CA LYS A 191 -25.29 13.47 18.27
C LYS A 191 -26.29 12.79 17.32
N LEU A 192 -25.79 12.04 16.34
CA LEU A 192 -26.62 11.30 15.37
C LEU A 192 -27.20 9.99 15.93
N GLY A 193 -26.86 9.65 17.18
CA GLY A 193 -27.27 8.39 17.81
C GLY A 193 -26.70 7.18 17.08
N PHE A 194 -25.46 7.25 16.59
CA PHE A 194 -24.77 6.08 16.05
C PHE A 194 -24.35 5.17 17.20
N GLU A 195 -24.79 3.90 17.17
CA GLU A 195 -24.56 2.92 18.23
C GLU A 195 -23.41 1.95 17.92
N GLY A 196 -22.83 2.03 16.71
CA GLY A 196 -21.67 1.22 16.33
C GLY A 196 -20.36 1.76 16.92
N ASP A 197 -19.30 0.95 16.80
CA ASP A 197 -17.95 1.38 17.15
C ASP A 197 -17.48 2.50 16.21
N ALA A 198 -17.18 3.67 16.78
CA ALA A 198 -16.81 4.87 16.04
C ALA A 198 -15.32 5.23 16.21
N GLN A 199 -14.55 4.34 16.85
CA GLN A 199 -13.10 4.46 17.08
C GLN A 199 -12.26 3.80 15.99
#